data_AF-A0A1M2W1P9-F1
#
_entry.id   AF-A0A1M2W1P9-F1
#
_cell.length_a   1.000
_cell.length_b   1.000
_cell.length_c   1.000
_cell.angle_alpha   90.00
_cell.angle_beta   90.00
_cell.angle_gamma   90.00
#
_symmetry.space_group_name_H-M   'P 1'
#
loop_
_entity.id
_entity.type
_entity.pdbx_description
1 polymer ?
#
loop_
_entity_poly.entity_id
_entity_poly.type
_entity_poly.pdbx_seq_one_letter_code
_entity_poly.pdbx_strand_id
1 'polypeptide(L)'
;MAAATRSPFVFCSSEGRELVKNTIRTRLPYVPHDYQLNGVCKLLDGIDLVAVLPTGAGKTGYYTMYMLMLLELSKNPALCDPPTRLSHKISASLWSIQPMA
;
A
#
# COMPACT_ATOMS: atom_id res chain seq x y z
N MET A 1 -13.34 31.04 1.25
CA MET A 1 -11.97 30.71 1.72
C MET A 1 -11.59 29.37 1.11
N ALA A 2 -10.58 29.32 0.23
CA ALA A 2 -10.12 28.05 -0.33
C ALA A 2 -9.44 27.22 0.77
N ALA A 3 -9.90 26.01 1.02
CA ALA A 3 -9.26 25.09 1.95
C ALA A 3 -7.85 24.79 1.44
N ALA A 4 -6.82 25.03 2.27
CA ALA A 4 -5.45 24.70 1.93
C ALA A 4 -5.34 23.18 1.69
N THR A 5 -5.07 22.77 0.46
CA THR A 5 -4.83 21.38 0.11
C THR A 5 -3.53 20.93 0.77
N ARG A 6 -3.63 20.17 1.86
CA ARG A 6 -2.49 19.47 2.46
C ARG A 6 -1.90 18.50 1.44
N SER A 7 -0.57 18.43 1.36
CA SER A 7 0.14 17.46 0.53
C SER A 7 -0.20 16.03 0.96
N PRO A 8 -0.36 15.07 0.02
CA PRO A 8 -0.66 13.68 0.36
C PRO A 8 0.39 13.08 1.28
N PHE A 9 -0.01 12.13 2.12
CA PHE A 9 0.92 11.36 2.94
C PHE A 9 1.94 10.62 2.07
N VAL A 10 3.22 10.65 2.47
CA VAL A 10 4.34 10.07 1.72
C VAL A 10 4.85 8.82 2.42
N PHE A 11 4.60 7.66 1.83
CA PHE A 11 5.02 6.37 2.38
C PHE A 11 6.53 6.15 2.31
N CYS A 12 7.22 6.75 1.32
CA CYS A 12 8.68 6.70 1.25
C CYS A 12 9.41 7.55 2.31
N SER A 13 8.68 8.32 3.14
CA SER A 13 9.27 9.02 4.30
C SER A 13 9.69 8.04 5.40
N SER A 14 10.52 8.48 6.34
CA SER A 14 10.92 7.65 7.50
C SER A 14 9.71 7.20 8.33
N GLU A 15 8.77 8.12 8.57
CA GLU A 15 7.52 7.84 9.29
C GLU A 15 6.62 6.88 8.50
N GLY A 16 6.42 7.15 7.21
CA GLY A 16 5.63 6.30 6.33
C GLY A 16 6.17 4.89 6.20
N ARG A 17 7.49 4.74 6.10
CA ARG A 17 8.14 3.43 6.03
C ARG A 17 7.98 2.64 7.33
N GLU A 18 8.13 3.29 8.48
CA GLU A 18 7.88 2.63 9.78
C GLU A 18 6.41 2.26 9.95
N LEU A 19 5.49 3.11 9.49
CA LEU A 19 4.07 2.76 9.44
C LEU A 19 3.81 1.50 8.61
N VAL A 20 4.34 1.44 7.38
CA VAL A 20 4.17 0.27 6.50
C VAL A 20 4.74 -0.99 7.16
N LYS A 21 5.97 -0.90 7.67
CA LYS A 21 6.66 -2.00 8.35
C LYS A 21 5.88 -2.52 9.55
N ASN A 22 5.43 -1.62 10.44
CA ASN A 22 4.68 -2.01 11.63
C ASN A 22 3.32 -2.59 11.29
N THR A 23 2.65 -2.06 10.27
CA THR A 23 1.36 -2.56 9.81
C THR A 23 1.48 -3.98 9.26
N ILE A 24 2.37 -4.21 8.28
CA ILE A 24 2.46 -5.52 7.61
C ILE A 24 3.10 -6.60 8.49
N ARG A 25 4.00 -6.25 9.42
CA ARG A 25 4.65 -7.22 10.30
C ARG A 25 3.66 -7.97 11.18
N THR A 26 2.51 -7.38 11.50
CA THR A 26 1.44 -8.05 12.25
C THR A 26 0.73 -9.14 11.44
N ARG A 27 0.89 -9.14 10.11
CA ARG A 27 0.19 -10.04 9.17
C ARG A 27 1.09 -11.09 8.54
N LEU A 28 2.42 -10.92 8.63
CA LEU A 28 3.38 -11.79 7.96
C LEU A 28 4.07 -12.74 8.95
N PRO A 29 4.29 -14.01 8.59
CA PRO A 29 5.04 -14.96 9.41
C PRO A 29 6.56 -14.77 9.29
N TYR A 30 7.03 -13.70 8.64
CA TYR A 30 8.44 -13.39 8.41
C TYR A 30 8.68 -11.88 8.45
N VAL A 31 9.95 -11.50 8.55
CA VAL A 31 10.39 -10.10 8.46
C VAL A 31 10.72 -9.77 7.01
N PRO A 32 10.01 -8.83 6.36
CA PRO A 32 10.34 -8.39 5.01
C PRO A 32 11.74 -7.77 4.94
N HIS A 33 12.43 -7.98 3.82
CA HIS A 33 13.67 -7.28 3.55
C HIS A 33 13.43 -5.81 3.23
N ASP A 34 14.41 -4.96 3.53
CA ASP A 34 14.33 -3.51 3.31
C ASP A 34 14.04 -3.13 1.86
N TYR A 35 14.60 -3.85 0.90
CA TYR A 35 14.31 -3.60 -0.52
C TYR A 35 12.85 -3.87 -0.87
N GLN A 36 12.21 -4.83 -0.20
CA GLN A 36 10.79 -5.13 -0.41
C GLN A 36 9.92 -4.03 0.20
N LEU A 37 10.22 -3.60 1.44
CA LEU A 37 9.56 -2.47 2.09
C LEU A 37 9.64 -1.20 1.23
N ASN A 38 10.83 -0.88 0.72
CA ASN A 38 11.03 0.29 -0.14
C ASN A 38 10.20 0.22 -1.42
N GLY A 39 10.08 -0.95 -2.06
CA GLY A 39 9.22 -1.09 -3.23
C GLY A 39 7.73 -0.99 -2.89
N VAL A 40 7.29 -1.52 -1.75
CA VAL A 40 5.89 -1.36 -1.29
C VAL A 40 5.57 0.12 -1.03
N CYS A 41 6.48 0.86 -0.39
CA CYS A 41 6.29 2.30 -0.16
C CYS A 41 6.15 3.07 -1.49
N LYS A 42 7.00 2.75 -2.48
CA LYS A 42 6.90 3.34 -3.83
C LYS A 42 5.56 3.04 -4.49
N LEU A 43 5.08 1.80 -4.42
CA LEU A 43 3.77 1.42 -4.97
C LEU A 43 2.62 2.19 -4.29
N LEU A 44 2.67 2.39 -2.97
CA LEU A 44 1.68 3.16 -2.22
C LEU A 44 1.71 4.67 -2.55
N ASP A 45 2.89 5.20 -2.86
CA ASP A 45 3.07 6.56 -3.39
C ASP A 45 2.69 6.68 -4.88
N GLY A 46 2.17 5.60 -5.49
CA GLY A 46 1.73 5.59 -6.89
C GLY A 46 2.87 5.52 -7.91
N ILE A 47 4.05 5.04 -7.51
CA ILE A 47 5.22 4.88 -8.37
C ILE A 47 5.28 3.45 -8.89
N ASP A 48 5.30 3.29 -10.21
CA ASP A 48 5.46 2.00 -10.86
C ASP A 48 6.82 1.36 -10.53
N LEU A 49 6.81 0.06 -10.22
CA LEU A 49 7.99 -0.67 -9.75
C LEU A 49 8.42 -1.76 -10.75
N VAL A 50 9.66 -1.64 -11.24
CA VAL A 50 10.37 -2.73 -11.92
C VAL A 50 11.42 -3.30 -10.97
N ALA A 51 11.19 -4.51 -10.45
CA ALA A 51 12.09 -5.16 -9.50
C ALA A 51 12.88 -6.30 -10.18
N VAL A 52 14.17 -6.08 -10.42
CA VAL A 52 15.09 -7.10 -10.94
C VAL A 52 15.73 -7.85 -9.77
N LEU A 53 15.23 -9.05 -9.47
CA LEU A 53 15.68 -9.86 -8.34
C LEU A 53 15.83 -11.33 -8.72
N PRO A 54 16.79 -12.08 -8.14
CA PRO A 54 16.93 -13.51 -8.39
C PRO A 54 15.70 -14.30 -7.89
N THR A 55 15.58 -15.56 -8.34
CA THR A 55 14.58 -16.49 -7.79
C THR A 55 14.81 -16.68 -6.29
N GLY A 56 13.75 -16.92 -5.53
CA GLY A 56 13.82 -17.04 -4.06
C GLY A 56 13.91 -15.72 -3.29
N ALA A 57 14.27 -14.58 -3.92
CA ALA A 57 14.39 -13.28 -3.24
C ALA A 57 13.05 -12.63 -2.81
N GLY A 58 11.93 -13.35 -2.90
CA GLY A 58 10.64 -12.88 -2.42
C GLY A 58 9.93 -11.86 -3.32
N LYS A 59 10.04 -11.98 -4.64
CA LYS A 59 9.32 -11.11 -5.60
C LYS A 59 7.80 -11.10 -5.36
N THR A 60 7.20 -12.24 -5.06
CA THR A 60 5.76 -12.35 -4.70
C THR A 60 5.40 -11.48 -3.49
N GLY A 61 6.35 -11.24 -2.59
CA GLY A 61 6.18 -10.41 -1.41
C GLY A 61 5.75 -8.97 -1.72
N TYR A 62 6.17 -8.38 -2.85
CA TYR A 62 5.73 -7.03 -3.22
C TYR A 62 4.22 -6.96 -3.38
N TYR A 63 3.63 -7.94 -4.08
CA TYR A 63 2.19 -7.99 -4.32
C TYR A 63 1.41 -8.23 -3.03
N THR A 64 1.82 -9.25 -2.24
CA THR A 64 1.09 -9.61 -1.02
C THR A 64 1.14 -8.50 0.02
N MET A 65 2.30 -7.89 0.23
CA MET A 65 2.45 -6.77 1.19
C MET A 65 1.72 -5.52 0.73
N TYR A 66 1.75 -5.21 -0.57
CA TYR A 66 0.97 -4.11 -1.11
C TYR A 66 -0.53 -4.33 -0.90
N MET A 67 -1.05 -5.52 -1.20
CA MET A 67 -2.45 -5.88 -0.95
C MET A 67 -2.81 -5.80 0.55
N LEU A 68 -1.94 -6.25 1.45
CA LEU A 68 -2.15 -6.13 2.89
C LEU A 68 -2.26 -4.66 3.33
N MET A 69 -1.40 -3.78 2.82
CA MET A 69 -1.49 -2.34 3.10
C MET A 69 -2.79 -1.74 2.57
N LEU A 70 -3.20 -2.10 1.35
CA LEU A 70 -4.48 -1.63 0.80
C LEU A 70 -5.68 -2.08 1.66
N LEU A 71 -5.66 -3.31 2.15
CA LEU A 71 -6.70 -3.82 3.05
C LEU A 71 -6.72 -3.06 4.39
N GLU A 72 -5.57 -2.79 5.00
CA GLU A 72 -5.52 -2.03 6.26
C GLU A 72 -5.94 -0.57 6.06
N LEU A 73 -5.51 0.08 4.98
CA LEU A 73 -5.95 1.43 4.61
C LEU A 73 -7.46 1.50 4.34
N SER A 74 -8.04 0.45 3.72
CA SER A 74 -9.49 0.39 3.50
C SER A 74 -10.30 0.27 4.79
N LYS A 75 -9.74 -0.36 5.82
CA LYS A 75 -10.38 -0.55 7.13
C LYS A 75 -10.20 0.68 8.02
N ASN A 76 -9.02 1.30 7.94
CA ASN A 76 -8.67 2.46 8.74
C ASN A 76 -7.97 3.53 7.87
N PRO A 77 -8.75 4.39 7.18
CA PRO A 77 -8.20 5.47 6.36
C PRO A 77 -7.38 6.50 7.15
N ALA A 78 -7.57 6.58 8.47
CA ALA A 78 -6.84 7.49 9.35
C ALA A 78 -5.42 7.02 9.68
N LEU A 79 -4.99 5.86 9.18
CA LEU A 79 -3.59 5.42 9.25
C LEU A 79 -2.64 6.43 8.60
N CYS A 80 -3.09 7.18 7.60
CA CYS A 80 -2.32 8.25 6.99
C CYS A 80 -3.17 9.53 6.91
N ASP A 81 -2.62 10.66 7.38
CA ASP A 81 -3.24 11.99 7.24
C ASP A 81 -2.29 12.93 6.47
N PRO A 82 -2.76 13.58 5.39
CA PRO A 82 -4.05 13.39 4.72
C PRO A 82 -4.11 12.07 3.93
N PRO A 83 -5.30 11.45 3.81
CA PRO A 83 -5.46 10.16 3.17
C PRO A 83 -4.97 10.18 1.73
N THR A 84 -4.14 9.21 1.37
CA THR A 84 -3.59 9.09 0.02
C THR A 84 -4.68 8.61 -0.93
N ARG A 85 -5.04 9.42 -1.94
CA ARG A 85 -5.86 8.94 -3.05
C ARG A 85 -5.01 8.05 -3.95
N LEU A 86 -5.25 6.75 -3.89
CA LEU A 86 -4.72 5.82 -4.88
C LEU A 86 -5.26 6.23 -6.25
N SER A 87 -4.38 6.54 -7.21
CA SER A 87 -4.78 7.09 -8.52
C SER A 87 -5.56 6.09 -9.37
N HIS A 88 -5.50 4.81 -9.02
CA HIS A 88 -6.28 3.75 -9.64
C HIS A 88 -7.75 3.90 -9.23
N LYS A 89 -8.56 4.51 -10.11
CA LYS A 89 -10.02 4.48 -10.04
C LYS A 89 -10.49 3.03 -10.21
N ILE A 90 -10.53 2.26 -9.13
CA ILE A 90 -11.35 1.04 -9.11
C ILE A 90 -12.79 1.53 -9.08
N SER A 91 -13.45 1.53 -10.24
CA SER A 91 -14.86 1.87 -10.31
C SER A 91 -15.62 0.88 -9.43
N ALA A 92 -16.23 1.37 -8.34
CA ALA A 92 -17.07 0.58 -7.44
C ALA A 92 -18.26 -0.09 -8.16
N SER A 93 -18.53 0.26 -9.43
CA SER A 93 -19.56 -0.35 -10.26
C SER A 93 -19.25 -1.79 -10.71
N LEU A 94 -18.06 -2.34 -10.44
CA LEU A 94 -17.67 -3.70 -10.84
C LEU A 94 -17.80 -4.76 -9.74
N TRP A 95 -18.25 -4.41 -8.53
CA TRP A 95 -18.53 -5.37 -7.46
C TRP A 95 -20.00 -5.74 -7.27
N SER A 96 -20.89 -5.34 -8.18
CA SER A 96 -22.25 -5.89 -8.24
C SER A 96 -22.26 -7.29 -8.84
N ILE A 97 -21.63 -8.26 -8.18
CA ILE A 97 -21.98 -9.66 -8.38
C ILE A 97 -23.30 -9.85 -7.63
N GLN A 98 -24.42 -9.75 -8.34
CA GLN A 98 -25.69 -10.24 -7.80
C GLN A 98 -25.54 -11.74 -7.53
N PRO A 99 -25.90 -12.25 -6.35
CA PRO A 99 -26.00 -13.68 -6.16
C PRO A 99 -27.07 -14.22 -7.11
N MET A 100 -26.71 -15.22 -7.92
CA MET A 100 -27.70 -16.07 -8.56
C MET A 100 -28.17 -17.09 -7.53
N ALA A 101 -29.25 -16.75 -6.81
CA ALA A 101 -30.24 -17.66 -6.24
C ALA A 101 -31.38 -16.84 -5.62
#